data_AF-A0A3B0TWL3-F1
#
_entry.id   AF-A0A3B0TWL3-F1
#
_cell.length_a   1.000
_cell.length_b   1.000
_cell.length_c   1.000
_cell.angle_alpha   90.00
_cell.angle_beta   90.00
_cell.angle_gamma   90.00
#
_symmetry.space_group_name_H-M   'P 1'
#
loop_
_entity.id
_entity.type
_entity.pdbx_description
1 polymer ?
#
loop_
_entity_poly.entity_id
_entity_poly.type
_entity_poly.pdbx_seq_one_letter_code
_entity_poly.pdbx_strand_id
1 'polypeptide(L)'
;MISAENIYVNFGGFELFKGVTFLVNPKDRIGLVGKNGAGKSTLLKMLSGSEQPSAGKITIPKSVTIGYLPQQMQVADRTFHAVAANVGNPHCVILLDE
;
A
#
# COMPACT_ATOMS: atom_id res chain seq x y z
N MET A 1 10.48 9.75 2.43
CA MET A 1 9.15 9.88 3.04
C MET A 1 8.12 9.61 1.97
N ILE A 2 7.15 8.74 2.24
CA ILE A 2 5.99 8.52 1.37
C ILE A 2 4.92 9.53 1.79
N SER A 3 4.25 10.18 0.83
CA SER A 3 3.10 11.05 1.10
C SER A 3 1.86 10.59 0.33
N ALA A 4 0.71 10.69 0.98
CA ALA A 4 -0.59 10.58 0.36
C ALA A 4 -1.37 11.84 0.71
N GLU A 5 -1.85 12.55 -0.30
CA GLU A 5 -2.45 13.88 -0.16
C GLU A 5 -3.83 13.90 -0.80
N ASN A 6 -4.84 14.18 0.02
CA ASN A 6 -6.25 14.30 -0.38
C ASN A 6 -6.71 13.13 -1.25
N ILE A 7 -6.49 11.90 -0.79
CA ILE A 7 -6.86 10.69 -1.54
C ILE A 7 -8.37 10.51 -1.51
N TYR A 8 -8.97 10.48 -2.69
CA TYR A 8 -10.35 10.12 -2.92
C TYR A 8 -10.43 8.81 -3.70
N VAL A 9 -11.38 7.95 -3.33
CA VAL A 9 -11.67 6.72 -4.05
C VAL A 9 -13.18 6.56 -4.16
N ASN A 10 -13.66 6.44 -5.39
CA ASN A 10 -15.07 6.21 -5.70
C ASN A 10 -15.22 4.98 -6.60
N PHE A 11 -16.10 4.07 -6.21
CA PHE A 11 -16.51 2.91 -7.01
C PHE A 11 -17.99 3.02 -7.36
N GLY A 12 -18.29 3.35 -8.61
CA GLY A 12 -19.66 3.30 -9.14
C GLY A 12 -20.70 4.10 -8.33
N GLY A 13 -20.29 5.22 -7.71
CA GLY A 13 -21.15 6.05 -6.87
C GLY A 13 -20.98 5.83 -5.36
N PHE A 14 -20.22 4.81 -4.95
CA PHE A 14 -19.84 4.61 -3.55
C PHE A 14 -18.48 5.26 -3.26
N GLU A 15 -18.47 6.28 -2.41
CA GLU A 15 -17.25 6.98 -2.00
C GLU A 15 -16.60 6.25 -0.82
N LEU A 16 -15.52 5.51 -1.09
CA LEU A 16 -14.77 4.74 -0.10
C LEU A 16 -13.85 5.64 0.74
N PHE A 17 -13.14 6.58 0.08
CA PHE A 17 -12.25 7.53 0.75
C PHE A 17 -12.60 8.97 0.37
N LYS A 18 -12.58 9.85 1.37
CA LYS A 18 -12.92 11.29 1.25
C LYS A 18 -11.75 12.16 1.75
N GLY A 19 -10.75 12.38 0.92
CA GLY A 19 -9.63 13.27 1.25
C GLY A 19 -8.66 12.71 2.31
N VAL A 20 -8.34 11.42 2.24
CA VAL A 20 -7.38 10.79 3.16
C VAL A 20 -5.97 11.36 2.93
N THR A 21 -5.33 11.85 3.99
CA THR A 21 -3.97 12.41 3.95
C THR A 21 -3.11 11.80 5.05
N PHE A 22 -1.92 11.30 4.71
CA PHE A 22 -0.95 10.78 5.66
C PHE A 22 0.47 10.81 5.13
N LEU A 23 1.43 10.66 6.05
CA LEU A 23 2.86 10.60 5.78
C LEU A 23 3.45 9.35 6.42
N VAL A 24 4.39 8.71 5.72
CA VAL A 24 5.18 7.60 6.25
C VAL A 24 6.66 7.96 6.16
N ASN A 25 7.31 8.05 7.31
CA ASN A 25 8.73 8.36 7.41
C ASN A 25 9.59 7.10 7.32
N PRO A 26 10.87 7.24 6.93
CA PRO A 26 11.80 6.14 7.00
C PRO A 26 11.86 5.56 8.42
N LYS A 27 11.86 4.21 8.52
CA LYS A 27 11.87 3.43 9.78
C LYS A 27 10.54 3.42 10.56
N ASP A 28 9.50 4.08 10.08
CA ASP A 28 8.17 3.94 10.67
C ASP A 28 7.69 2.49 10.53
N ARG A 29 7.03 2.00 11.58
CA ARG A 29 6.30 0.73 11.58
C ARG A 29 4.83 1.06 11.81
N ILE A 30 4.04 0.99 10.75
CA ILE A 30 2.63 1.42 10.75
C ILE A 30 1.76 0.19 10.48
N GLY A 31 0.71 0.03 11.28
CA GLY A 31 -0.36 -0.93 11.02
C GLY A 31 -1.61 -0.23 10.51
N LEU A 32 -2.24 -0.79 9.49
CA LEU A 32 -3.54 -0.30 8.98
C LEU A 32 -4.66 -1.17 9.57
N VAL A 33 -5.51 -0.57 10.40
CA VAL A 33 -6.61 -1.26 11.08
C VAL A 33 -7.96 -0.72 10.66
N GLY A 34 -8.98 -1.58 10.66
CA GLY A 34 -10.34 -1.22 10.27
C GLY A 34 -11.18 -2.44 9.96
N LYS A 35 -12.50 -2.27 9.89
CA LYS A 35 -13.45 -3.36 9.56
C LYS A 35 -13.21 -3.90 8.14
N ASN A 36 -13.76 -5.07 7.84
CA ASN A 36 -13.80 -5.58 6.46
C ASN A 36 -14.62 -4.62 5.58
N GLY A 37 -14.12 -4.33 4.38
CA GLY A 37 -14.71 -3.33 3.50
C GLY A 37 -14.34 -1.87 3.82
N ALA A 38 -13.56 -1.58 4.87
CA ALA A 38 -13.11 -0.22 5.18
C ALA A 38 -12.06 0.35 4.19
N GLY A 39 -11.67 -0.42 3.17
CA GLY A 39 -10.75 0.02 2.13
C GLY A 39 -9.27 -0.28 2.38
N LYS A 40 -8.93 -1.13 3.36
CA LYS A 40 -7.53 -1.46 3.70
C LYS A 40 -6.75 -1.96 2.49
N SER A 41 -7.22 -3.03 1.85
CA SER A 41 -6.61 -3.61 0.66
C SER A 41 -6.52 -2.60 -0.48
N THR A 42 -7.55 -1.76 -0.66
CA THR A 42 -7.53 -0.67 -1.65
C THR A 42 -6.40 0.32 -1.36
N LEU A 43 -6.20 0.72 -0.10
CA LEU A 43 -5.11 1.62 0.26
C LEU A 43 -3.73 0.98 0.03
N LEU A 44 -3.56 -0.28 0.40
CA LEU A 44 -2.31 -1.01 0.19
C LEU A 44 -1.99 -1.18 -1.30
N LYS A 45 -2.98 -1.48 -2.14
CA LYS A 45 -2.82 -1.55 -3.60
C LYS A 45 -2.49 -0.20 -4.24
N MET A 46 -3.01 0.89 -3.70
CA MET A 46 -2.62 2.23 -4.16
C MET A 46 -1.17 2.55 -3.78
N LEU A 47 -0.74 2.17 -2.58
CA LEU A 47 0.66 2.32 -2.13
C LEU A 47 1.63 1.41 -2.90
N SER A 48 1.20 0.23 -3.35
CA SER A 48 2.00 -0.62 -4.25
C SER A 48 2.03 -0.12 -5.70
N GLY A 49 1.25 0.90 -6.03
CA GLY A 49 1.08 1.41 -7.40
C GLY A 49 0.23 0.51 -8.30
N SER A 50 -0.44 -0.50 -7.74
CA SER A 50 -1.33 -1.41 -8.48
C SER A 50 -2.67 -0.78 -8.82
N GLU A 51 -3.13 0.18 -8.02
CA GLU A 51 -4.34 0.97 -8.27
C GLU A 51 -4.03 2.47 -8.13
N GLN A 52 -4.80 3.31 -8.82
CA GLN A 52 -4.69 4.77 -8.69
C GLN A 52 -5.91 5.34 -7.94
N PRO A 53 -5.72 6.40 -7.14
CA PRO A 53 -6.84 7.09 -6.52
C PRO A 53 -7.69 7.79 -7.59
N SER A 54 -8.98 7.98 -7.31
CA SER A 54 -9.88 8.75 -8.18
C SER A 54 -9.51 10.23 -8.23
N ALA A 55 -8.97 10.76 -7.12
CA ALA A 55 -8.36 12.09 -7.04
C ALA A 55 -7.34 12.15 -5.90
N GLY A 56 -6.50 13.18 -5.90
CA GLY A 56 -5.38 13.32 -4.97
C GLY A 56 -4.08 12.76 -5.53
N LYS A 57 -3.07 12.62 -4.67
CA LYS A 57 -1.73 12.19 -5.10
C LYS A 57 -1.03 11.33 -4.06
N ILE A 58 -0.40 10.25 -4.51
CA ILE A 58 0.55 9.46 -3.73
C ILE A 58 1.95 9.70 -4.30
N THR A 59 2.91 10.07 -3.45
CA THR A 59 4.30 10.29 -3.81
C THR A 59 5.18 9.30 -3.06
N ILE A 60 5.90 8.45 -3.81
CA ILE A 60 6.86 7.48 -3.27
C ILE A 60 8.25 7.85 -3.83
N PRO A 61 9.25 8.09 -2.97
CA PRO A 61 10.61 8.37 -3.43
C PRO A 61 11.21 7.19 -4.19
N LYS A 62 12.02 7.46 -5.22
CA LYS A 62 12.70 6.41 -6.01
C LYS A 62 13.63 5.51 -5.21
N SER A 63 14.11 5.98 -4.06
CA SER A 63 14.97 5.20 -3.16
C SER A 63 14.19 4.20 -2.29
N VAL A 64 12.85 4.28 -2.30
CA VAL A 64 11.99 3.40 -1.51
C VAL A 64 11.54 2.23 -2.37
N THR A 65 11.75 1.02 -1.86
CA THR A 65 11.20 -0.20 -2.47
C THR A 65 9.91 -0.58 -1.76
N ILE A 66 8.85 -0.86 -2.52
CA ILE A 66 7.59 -1.36 -1.97
C ILE A 66 7.52 -2.88 -2.19
N GLY A 67 7.38 -3.64 -1.10
CA GLY A 67 7.03 -5.05 -1.14
C GLY A 67 5.56 -5.22 -0.79
N TYR A 68 4.76 -5.80 -1.68
CA TYR A 68 3.33 -6.05 -1.45
C TYR A 68 3.05 -7.55 -1.35
N LEU A 69 2.48 -7.98 -0.23
CA LEU A 69 2.02 -9.34 0.00
C LEU A 69 0.49 -9.35 -0.05
N PRO A 70 -0.12 -9.92 -1.11
CA PRO A 70 -1.58 -9.97 -1.25
C PRO A 70 -2.21 -11.00 -0.30
N GLN A 71 -3.46 -10.74 0.08
CA GLN A 71 -4.28 -11.62 0.94
C GLN A 71 -4.38 -13.06 0.42
N GLN A 72 -4.58 -13.23 -0.89
CA GLN A 72 -4.52 -14.53 -1.55
C GLN A 72 -3.25 -14.61 -2.38
N MET A 73 -2.33 -15.45 -1.92
CA MET A 73 -1.07 -15.67 -2.60
C MET A 73 -1.25 -16.73 -3.68
N GLN A 74 -1.11 -16.33 -4.95
CA GLN A 74 -1.01 -17.29 -6.05
C GLN A 74 0.43 -17.80 -6.12
N VAL A 75 0.65 -19.01 -5.60
CA VAL A 75 1.95 -19.66 -5.65
C VAL A 75 2.04 -20.43 -6.97
N ALA A 76 2.79 -19.91 -7.93
CA ALA A 76 3.40 -20.75 -8.95
C ALA A 76 4.67 -21.38 -8.35
N ASP A 77 5.06 -22.60 -8.76
CA ASP A 77 6.16 -23.45 -8.26
C ASP A 77 7.58 -22.82 -8.25
N ARG A 78 7.73 -21.62 -7.70
CA ARG A 78 8.99 -20.90 -7.53
C ARG A 78 9.11 -20.55 -6.06
N THR A 79 10.13 -21.10 -5.43
CA THR A 79 10.47 -20.94 -4.01
C THR A 79 10.38 -19.46 -3.60
N PHE A 80 9.68 -19.21 -2.48
CA PHE A 80 9.44 -17.92 -1.83
C PHE A 80 10.68 -17.01 -1.75
N HIS A 81 10.93 -16.20 -2.80
CA HIS A 81 12.07 -15.27 -2.82
C HIS A 81 11.65 -13.80 -2.94
N ALA A 82 10.42 -13.50 -3.38
CA ALA A 82 10.05 -12.15 -3.82
C ALA A 82 9.83 -11.13 -2.69
N VAL A 83 9.37 -11.54 -1.50
CA VAL A 83 9.12 -10.62 -0.37
C VAL A 83 10.29 -10.57 0.60
N ALA A 84 10.95 -11.71 0.85
CA ALA A 84 12.09 -11.81 1.77
C ALA A 84 13.35 -11.07 1.27
N ALA A 85 13.54 -10.95 -0.05
CA ALA A 85 14.72 -10.30 -0.64
C ALA A 85 14.86 -8.81 -0.25
N ASN A 86 13.77 -8.15 0.15
CA ASN A 86 13.77 -6.74 0.51
C ASN A 86 13.81 -6.46 2.01
N VAL A 87 13.70 -7.49 2.87
CA VAL A 87 13.63 -7.36 4.34
C VAL A 87 14.91 -6.76 4.93
N GLY A 88 16.04 -6.81 4.22
CA GLY A 88 17.31 -6.19 4.62
C GLY A 88 17.54 -4.75 4.13
N ASN A 89 16.67 -4.19 3.28
CA ASN A 89 16.83 -2.84 2.76
C ASN A 89 16.22 -1.81 3.73
N PRO A 90 16.98 -0.87 4.29
CA PRO A 90 16.47 0.15 5.23
C PRO A 90 15.44 1.10 4.62
N HIS A 91 15.28 1.09 3.29
CA HIS A 91 14.29 1.87 2.55
C HIS A 91 13.15 1.00 1.98
N CYS A 92 12.97 -0.23 2.49
CA CYS A 92 11.84 -1.07 2.11
C CYS A 92 10.61 -0.78 2.98
N VAL A 93 9.44 -0.64 2.35
CA VAL A 93 8.13 -0.67 3.02
C VAL A 93 7.42 -1.95 2.61
N ILE A 94 7.03 -2.75 3.61
CA ILE A 94 6.31 -4.00 3.41
C ILE A 94 4.83 -3.75 3.71
N LEU A 95 3.99 -4.04 2.73
CA LEU A 95 2.55 -3.92 2.79
C LEU A 95 1.99 -5.34 2.91
N LEU A 96 1.42 -5.64 4.06
CA LEU A 96 0.77 -6.93 4.35
C LEU A 96 -0.74 -6.73 4.24
N ASP A 97 -1.34 -7.35 3.24
CA ASP A 97 -2.79 -7.37 3.05
C ASP A 97 -3.32 -8.68 3.67
N GLU A 98 -3.92 -8.60 4.85
CA GLU A 98 -4.53 -9.74 5.58
C GLU A 98 -6.02 -9.94 5.25
#